data_AF-C4VCD0-F1
#
_entry.id   AF-C4VCD0-F1
#
_cell.length_a   1.000
_cell.length_b   1.000
_cell.length_c   1.000
_cell.angle_alpha   90.00
_cell.angle_beta   90.00
_cell.angle_gamma   90.00
#
_symmetry.space_group_name_H-M   'P 1'
#
loop_
_entity.id
_entity.type
_entity.pdbx_description
1 polymer ?
#
loop_
_entity_poly.entity_id
_entity_poly.type
_entity_poly.pdbx_seq_one_letter_code
_entity_poly.pdbx_strand_id
1 'polypeptide(L)'
;MFDEHVVPGSIIVTDGYLTYPGAVAKFGSRHGVVNRSVGFVNAQGAHTNQIETPWSHLKHAYRKRGGINKRRIDFFKMNGNGGNEISKIATTRRI
;
A
#
# COMPACT_ATOMS: atom_id res chain seq x y z
N MET A 1 -6.06 13.60 0.77
CA MET A 1 -4.67 13.52 1.27
C MET A 1 -4.56 12.31 2.24
N PHE A 2 -3.37 11.76 2.53
CA PHE A 2 -3.22 10.47 3.27
C PHE A 2 -3.84 10.51 4.69
N ASP A 3 -3.73 11.67 5.31
CA ASP A 3 -4.30 12.11 6.58
C ASP A 3 -5.84 12.11 6.65
N GLU A 4 -6.54 12.13 5.51
CA GLU A 4 -8.02 12.00 5.49
C GLU A 4 -8.48 10.54 5.67
N HIS A 5 -7.59 9.58 5.42
CA HIS A 5 -7.94 8.15 5.33
C HIS A 5 -7.33 7.32 6.46
N VAL A 6 -6.42 7.92 7.25
CA VAL A 6 -5.71 7.23 8.33
C VAL A 6 -5.87 8.01 9.61
N VAL A 7 -6.42 7.37 10.63
CA VAL A 7 -6.58 7.98 11.95
C VAL A 7 -5.19 8.18 12.58
N PRO A 8 -4.84 9.40 13.03
CA PRO A 8 -3.59 9.66 13.75
C PRO A 8 -3.42 8.73 14.96
N GLY A 9 -2.21 8.23 15.20
CA GLY A 9 -1.93 7.25 16.25
C GLY A 9 -2.19 5.79 15.85
N SER A 10 -2.69 5.53 14.64
CA SER A 10 -2.84 4.17 14.11
C SER A 10 -1.50 3.45 13.95
N ILE A 11 -1.55 2.13 13.91
CA ILE A 11 -0.40 1.31 13.53
C ILE A 11 -0.42 1.14 12.01
N ILE A 12 0.54 1.74 11.33
CA ILE A 12 0.74 1.60 9.89
C ILE A 12 1.67 0.41 9.68
N VAL A 13 1.16 -0.65 9.05
CA VAL A 13 1.92 -1.86 8.75
C VAL A 13 2.43 -1.82 7.31
N THR A 14 3.75 -1.93 7.11
CA THR A 14 4.36 -1.94 5.76
C THR A 14 5.36 -3.08 5.60
N ASP A 15 5.95 -3.20 4.40
CA ASP A 15 6.97 -4.19 4.04
C ASP A 15 8.36 -3.91 4.65
N GLY A 16 8.51 -2.82 5.39
CA GLY A 16 9.74 -2.47 6.11
C GLY A 16 10.77 -1.66 5.32
N TYR A 17 10.39 -1.03 4.20
CA TYR A 17 11.30 -0.13 3.49
C TYR A 17 11.82 1.03 4.36
N LEU A 18 13.09 1.41 4.17
CA LEU A 18 13.86 2.28 5.08
C LEU A 18 13.25 3.67 5.32
N THR A 19 12.47 4.19 4.36
CA THR A 19 11.91 5.53 4.45
C THR A 19 10.57 5.58 5.21
N TYR A 20 9.89 4.45 5.38
CA TYR A 20 8.59 4.40 6.05
C TYR A 20 8.62 4.77 7.53
N PRO A 21 9.59 4.32 8.36
CA PRO A 21 9.63 4.70 9.77
C PRO A 21 9.61 6.23 9.98
N GLY A 22 10.40 6.97 9.18
CA GLY A 22 10.46 8.43 9.27
C GLY A 22 9.15 9.11 8.82
N ALA A 23 8.50 8.60 7.78
CA ALA A 23 7.22 9.13 7.31
C ALA A 23 6.09 8.86 8.32
N VAL A 24 6.04 7.65 8.88
CA VAL A 24 5.05 7.21 9.88
C VAL A 24 5.22 8.00 11.18
N ALA A 25 6.46 8.24 11.61
CA ALA A 25 6.76 9.07 12.79
C ALA A 25 6.31 10.54 12.60
N LYS A 26 6.55 11.13 11.42
CA LYS A 26 6.06 12.48 11.09
C LYS A 26 4.54 12.59 11.13
N PHE A 27 3.84 11.49 10.83
CA PHE A 27 2.39 11.40 10.89
C PHE A 27 1.85 11.10 12.32
N GLY A 28 2.73 11.00 13.33
CA GLY A 28 2.32 10.69 14.71
C GLY A 28 1.75 9.28 14.89
N SER A 29 2.13 8.36 14.01
CA SER A 29 1.64 6.98 13.99
C SER A 29 2.76 5.99 14.33
N ARG A 30 2.39 4.74 14.64
CA ARG A 30 3.37 3.68 14.95
C ARG A 30 3.62 2.83 13.71
N HIS A 31 4.87 2.44 13.49
CA HIS A 31 5.24 1.61 12.35
C HIS A 31 5.29 0.13 12.76
N GLY A 32 4.53 -0.70 12.06
CA GLY A 32 4.62 -2.16 12.09
C GLY A 32 5.25 -2.68 10.80
N VAL A 33 5.99 -3.77 10.89
CA VAL A 33 6.62 -4.40 9.72
C VAL A 33 6.10 -5.83 9.59
N VAL A 34 5.68 -6.21 8.38
CA VAL A 34 5.34 -7.61 8.10
C VAL A 34 6.58 -8.45 7.93
N ASN A 35 6.50 -9.72 8.33
CA ASN A 35 7.56 -10.67 8.04
C ASN A 35 7.47 -11.10 6.57
N ARG A 36 8.39 -10.59 5.75
CA ARG A 36 8.50 -10.92 4.32
C ARG A 36 8.82 -12.40 4.06
N SER A 37 9.47 -13.07 4.99
CA SER A 37 9.84 -14.49 4.86
C SER A 37 8.71 -15.43 5.29
N VAL A 38 7.75 -14.94 6.09
CA VAL A 38 6.61 -15.70 6.61
C VAL A 38 5.32 -15.14 6.01
N GLY A 39 5.25 -15.14 4.68
CA GLY A 39 4.01 -14.88 3.95
C GLY A 39 3.46 -13.45 4.03
N PHE A 40 4.31 -12.46 4.32
CA PHE A 40 3.92 -11.05 4.47
C PHE A 40 2.91 -10.83 5.60
N VAL A 41 3.06 -11.56 6.70
CA VAL A 41 2.22 -11.47 7.90
C VAL A 41 3.07 -10.95 9.07
N ASN A 42 2.52 -10.07 9.91
CA ASN A 42 3.16 -9.67 11.17
C ASN A 42 2.72 -10.59 12.33
N ALA A 43 3.39 -10.50 13.49
CA ALA A 43 3.05 -11.34 14.66
C ALA A 43 1.61 -11.14 15.17
N GLN A 44 0.98 -10.03 14.82
CA GLN A 44 -0.40 -9.67 15.17
C GLN A 44 -1.42 -10.17 14.13
N GLY A 45 -0.99 -10.85 13.07
CA GLY A 45 -1.83 -11.40 12.02
C GLY A 45 -2.21 -10.42 10.90
N ALA A 46 -1.71 -9.18 10.92
CA ALA A 46 -1.91 -8.24 9.83
C ALA A 46 -1.01 -8.61 8.63
N HIS A 47 -1.58 -8.58 7.43
CA HIS A 47 -0.88 -8.97 6.21
C HIS A 47 -1.00 -7.91 5.11
N THR A 48 0.00 -7.81 4.24
CA THR A 48 -0.02 -6.90 3.08
C THR A 48 -0.48 -7.57 1.78
N ASN A 49 -0.96 -8.82 1.84
CA ASN A 49 -1.40 -9.61 0.68
C ASN A 49 -2.46 -8.91 -0.19
N GLN A 50 -3.35 -8.13 0.43
CA GLN A 50 -4.39 -7.38 -0.30
C GLN A 50 -3.82 -6.34 -1.26
N ILE A 51 -2.58 -5.88 -1.05
CA ILE A 51 -1.88 -4.94 -1.95
C ILE A 51 -0.92 -5.72 -2.87
N GLU A 52 -0.18 -6.68 -2.30
CA GLU A 52 0.85 -7.44 -3.03
C GLU A 52 0.27 -8.32 -4.13
N THR A 53 -0.88 -8.97 -3.89
CA THR A 53 -1.51 -9.85 -4.89
C THR A 53 -1.94 -9.07 -6.13
N PRO A 54 -2.76 -7.99 -6.03
CA PRO A 54 -3.07 -7.15 -7.18
C PRO A 54 -1.81 -6.57 -7.85
N TRP A 55 -0.81 -6.15 -7.08
CA TRP A 55 0.44 -5.63 -7.62
C TRP A 55 1.20 -6.67 -8.46
N SER A 56 1.21 -7.93 -8.04
CA SER A 56 1.80 -9.04 -8.80
C SER A 56 1.10 -9.23 -10.14
N HIS A 57 -0.24 -9.29 -10.14
CA HIS A 57 -1.03 -9.39 -11.36
C HIS A 57 -0.82 -8.21 -12.30
N LEU A 58 -0.76 -6.99 -11.75
CA LEU A 58 -0.48 -5.78 -12.53
C LEU A 58 0.91 -5.82 -13.17
N LYS A 59 1.95 -6.19 -12.41
CA LYS A 59 3.32 -6.36 -12.93
C LYS A 59 3.38 -7.42 -14.03
N HIS A 60 2.67 -8.52 -13.86
CA HIS A 60 2.60 -9.57 -14.88
C HIS A 60 1.93 -9.06 -16.16
N ALA A 61 0.76 -8.41 -16.05
CA ALA A 61 0.08 -7.79 -17.18
C ALA A 61 0.94 -6.71 -17.86
N TYR A 62 1.68 -5.93 -17.07
CA TYR A 62 2.63 -4.92 -17.55
C TYR A 62 3.76 -5.52 -18.38
N ARG A 63 4.41 -6.58 -17.89
CA ARG A 63 5.51 -7.26 -18.60
C ARG A 63 5.03 -7.90 -19.90
N LYS A 64 3.84 -8.51 -19.90
CA LYS A 64 3.23 -9.11 -21.10
C LYS A 64 2.99 -8.10 -22.22
N ARG A 65 2.81 -6.82 -21.89
CA ARG A 65 2.57 -5.73 -22.86
C ARG A 65 3.84 -5.03 -23.33
N GLY A 66 5.03 -5.53 -22.97
CA GLY A 66 6.30 -4.88 -23.32
C GLY A 66 6.63 -3.66 -22.46
N GLY A 67 6.01 -3.53 -21.29
CA GLY A 67 6.12 -2.36 -20.40
C GLY A 67 5.24 -1.19 -20.82
N ILE A 68 5.42 -0.03 -20.17
CA ILE A 68 4.74 1.22 -20.57
C ILE A 68 5.64 1.95 -21.56
N ASN A 69 5.13 2.17 -22.77
CA ASN A 69 5.70 3.15 -23.67
C ASN A 69 5.65 4.52 -22.96
N LYS A 70 6.81 5.13 -22.68
CA LYS A 70 6.91 6.40 -21.92
C LYS A 70 5.98 7.50 -22.45
N ARG A 71 5.65 7.47 -23.76
CA ARG A 71 4.71 8.41 -24.41
C ARG A 71 3.24 8.20 -24.02
N ARG A 72 2.90 7.09 -23.36
CA ARG A 72 1.53 6.77 -22.88
C ARG A 72 1.40 6.83 -21.36
N ILE A 73 2.44 7.26 -20.64
CA ILE A 73 2.35 7.45 -19.18
C ILE A 73 1.25 8.46 -18.83
N ASP A 74 1.08 9.49 -19.65
CA ASP A 74 0.06 10.52 -19.41
C ASP A 74 -1.37 9.99 -19.49
N PHE A 75 -1.61 8.92 -20.27
CA PHE A 75 -2.91 8.24 -20.32
C PHE A 75 -3.30 7.62 -18.97
N PHE A 76 -2.32 7.15 -18.19
CA PHE A 76 -2.57 6.62 -16.84
C PHE A 76 -2.71 7.72 -15.78
N LYS A 77 -2.12 8.89 -16.01
CA LYS A 77 -2.28 10.05 -15.13
C LYS A 77 -3.65 10.71 -15.29
N MET A 78 -4.22 10.74 -16.51
CA MET A 78 -5.48 11.42 -16.78
C MET A 78 -6.74 10.57 -16.53
N ASN A 79 -6.63 9.24 -16.45
CA ASN A 79 -7.76 8.35 -16.16
C ASN A 79 -7.85 7.91 -14.69
N GLY A 80 -7.06 8.52 -13.79
CA GLY A 80 -7.06 8.25 -12.35
C GLY A 80 -8.25 8.83 -11.57
N ASN A 81 -9.28 9.36 -12.24
CA ASN A 81 -10.49 9.87 -11.61
C ASN A 81 -11.55 8.77 -11.39
N GLY A 82 -11.10 7.55 -11.08
CA GLY A 82 -11.93 6.47 -10.56
C GLY A 82 -12.08 6.62 -9.06
N GLY A 83 -12.82 7.65 -8.64
CA GLY A 83 -13.39 7.70 -7.30
C GLY A 83 -14.27 6.48 -7.05
N ASN A 84 -14.28 6.01 -5.80
CA ASN A 84 -15.05 4.88 -5.24
C ASN A 84 -14.49 3.47 -5.50
N GLU A 85 -13.49 3.06 -4.73
CA GLU A 85 -13.47 1.70 -4.10
C GLU A 85 -12.28 1.44 -3.15
N ILE A 86 -11.35 2.38 -2.97
CA ILE A 86 -10.15 2.17 -2.13
C ILE A 86 -10.34 2.57 -0.65
N SER A 87 -11.55 2.99 -0.25
CA SER A 87 -11.87 3.45 1.11
C SER A 87 -12.19 2.34 2.12
N LYS A 88 -12.00 1.04 1.79
CA LYS A 88 -12.41 -0.07 2.67
C LYS A 88 -11.29 -0.82 3.41
N ILE A 89 -10.01 -0.43 3.28
CA ILE A 89 -8.90 -1.20 3.89
C ILE A 89 -8.20 -0.41 5.01
N ALA A 90 -8.98 0.15 5.93
CA ALA A 90 -8.50 0.50 7.26
C ALA A 90 -9.16 -0.45 8.26
N THR A 91 -8.57 -1.63 8.48
CA THR A 91 -8.98 -2.51 9.57
C THR A 91 -8.45 -1.94 10.88
N THR A 92 -9.26 -1.08 11.50
CA THR A 92 -9.09 -0.68 12.90
C THR A 92 -9.43 -1.88 13.78
N ARG A 93 -8.42 -2.55 14.34
CA ARG A 93 -8.63 -3.36 15.56
C ARG A 93 -8.44 -2.45 16.77
N ARG A 94 -9.56 -2.19 17.45
CA ARG A 94 -9.62 -1.60 18.78
C ARG A 94 -9.13 -2.65 19.79
N ILE A 95 -8.14 -2.29 20.61
CA ILE A 95 -7.91 -2.89 21.93
C ILE A 95 -7.94 -1.74 22.91
#